data_AF-A0A7C5JDR7-F1
#
_entry.id   AF-A0A7C5JDR7-F1
#
_cell.length_a   1.000
_cell.length_b   1.000
_cell.length_c   1.000
_cell.angle_alpha   90.00
_cell.angle_beta   90.00
_cell.angle_gamma   90.00
#
_symmetry.space_group_name_H-M   'P 1'
#
loop_
_entity.id
_entity.type
_entity.pdbx_description
1 polymer ?
#
loop_
_entity_poly.entity_id
_entity_poly.type
_entity_poly.pdbx_seq_one_letter_code
_entity_poly.pdbx_strand_id
1 'polypeptide(L)'
;MRIIEYQRHEFHSDPEYRKSKMSIFVYDIPYFGACGIFPPFHIINEIFQTGGSQGGMSPGATWQPFQIEQDEYDELVQTIKTLDPETLGDNARYTWVKFEFDSSLYYITEWEKWRFAVCNKHRDSYHKRQPSV
;
A
#
# COMPACT_ATOMS: atom_id res chain seq x y z
N MET A 1 0.42 11.20 12.87
CA MET A 1 0.18 9.94 12.13
C MET A 1 -0.19 8.79 13.05
N ARG A 2 -1.32 8.14 12.75
CA ARG A 2 -1.89 6.99 13.48
C ARG A 2 -0.97 5.76 13.48
N ILE A 3 -1.02 5.01 14.59
CA ILE A 3 -0.38 3.69 14.73
C ILE A 3 -1.41 2.60 14.41
N ILE A 4 -1.01 1.62 13.60
CA ILE A 4 -1.84 0.50 13.17
C ILE A 4 -1.27 -0.80 13.76
N GLU A 5 -2.16 -1.63 14.29
CA GLU A 5 -1.87 -2.99 14.75
C GLU A 5 -2.40 -3.98 13.71
N TYR A 6 -1.54 -4.92 13.29
CA TYR A 6 -1.83 -5.84 12.19
C TYR A 6 -0.96 -7.09 12.31
N GLN A 7 -1.26 -8.08 11.47
CA GLN A 7 -0.47 -9.30 11.32
C GLN A 7 0.07 -9.41 9.91
N ARG A 8 1.34 -9.81 9.78
CA ARG A 8 1.91 -10.27 8.52
C ARG A 8 1.76 -11.78 8.43
N HIS A 9 1.43 -12.26 7.24
CA HIS A 9 1.31 -13.69 6.93
C HIS A 9 2.37 -14.06 5.91
N GLU A 10 3.01 -15.20 6.12
CA GLU A 10 3.94 -15.84 5.18
C GLU A 10 3.48 -17.28 4.96
N PHE A 11 3.78 -17.83 3.78
CA PHE A 11 3.40 -19.20 3.45
C PHE A 11 4.09 -20.17 4.43
N HIS A 12 3.30 -21.03 5.08
CA HIS A 12 3.75 -22.02 6.08
C HIS A 12 4.47 -21.45 7.32
N SER A 13 4.25 -20.18 7.67
CA SER A 13 4.78 -19.59 8.91
C SER A 13 3.66 -19.06 9.79
N ASP A 14 3.93 -18.99 11.10
CA ASP A 14 3.01 -18.32 12.03
C ASP A 14 2.93 -16.82 11.72
N PRO A 15 1.76 -16.18 11.92
CA PRO A 15 1.61 -14.75 11.68
C PRO A 15 2.52 -13.91 12.59
N GLU A 16 3.21 -12.92 12.03
CA GLU A 16 4.00 -11.95 12.79
C GLU A 16 3.12 -10.78 13.21
N TYR A 17 2.97 -10.56 14.51
CA TYR A 17 2.28 -9.37 15.04
C TYR A 17 3.13 -8.12 14.88
N ARG A 18 2.53 -7.05 14.34
CA ARG A 18 3.19 -5.77 14.09
C ARG A 18 2.39 -4.61 14.68
N LYS A 19 3.12 -3.57 15.06
CA LYS A 19 2.59 -2.26 15.44
C LYS A 19 3.46 -1.18 14.83
N SER A 20 2.94 -0.42 13.88
CA SER A 20 3.74 0.56 13.14
C SER A 20 2.93 1.81 12.77
N LYS A 21 3.62 2.88 12.36
CA LYS A 21 2.96 4.06 11.80
C LYS A 21 2.26 3.68 10.50
N MET A 22 1.14 4.33 10.19
CA MET A 22 0.40 4.11 8.95
C MET A 22 1.28 4.21 7.69
N SER A 23 2.25 5.13 7.67
CA SER A 23 3.21 5.28 6.56
C SER A 23 4.14 4.08 6.35
N ILE A 24 4.35 3.25 7.37
CA ILE A 24 5.12 1.99 7.26
C ILE A 24 4.16 0.85 6.92
N PHE A 25 3.01 0.80 7.60
CA PHE A 25 1.98 -0.21 7.40
C PHE A 25 1.53 -0.35 5.93
N VAL A 26 1.40 0.74 5.18
CA VAL A 26 1.01 0.67 3.76
C VAL A 26 1.98 -0.13 2.89
N TYR A 27 3.25 -0.25 3.30
CA TYR A 27 4.27 -1.07 2.63
C TYR A 27 4.24 -2.54 3.06
N ASP A 28 3.37 -2.93 3.97
CA ASP A 28 3.12 -4.33 4.31
C ASP A 28 1.89 -4.92 3.63
N ILE A 29 1.01 -4.06 3.13
CA ILE A 29 -0.20 -4.46 2.42
C ILE A 29 0.18 -4.92 0.99
N PRO A 30 -0.06 -6.20 0.63
CA PRO A 30 0.18 -6.66 -0.72
C PRO A 30 -0.67 -5.89 -1.73
N TYR A 31 -0.05 -5.43 -2.82
CA TYR A 31 -0.72 -4.70 -3.90
C TYR A 31 -1.46 -3.44 -3.45
N PHE A 32 -0.97 -2.77 -2.40
CA PHE A 32 -1.58 -1.55 -1.89
C PHE A 32 -1.75 -0.46 -2.95
N GLY A 33 -0.68 -0.18 -3.69
CA GLY A 33 -0.73 0.62 -4.90
C GLY A 33 -0.87 -0.24 -6.15
N ALA A 34 -1.29 0.38 -7.25
CA ALA A 34 -1.35 -0.26 -8.55
C ALA A 34 -0.17 0.22 -9.40
N CYS A 35 0.66 -0.70 -9.90
CA CYS A 35 1.79 -0.36 -10.79
C CYS A 35 2.67 0.81 -10.28
N GLY A 36 2.94 0.83 -8.98
CA GLY A 36 3.75 1.87 -8.31
C GLY A 36 3.02 3.17 -7.99
N ILE A 37 1.73 3.31 -8.33
CA ILE A 37 0.94 4.51 -8.00
C ILE A 37 0.21 4.32 -6.67
N PHE A 38 0.31 5.32 -5.80
CA PHE A 38 -0.37 5.39 -4.52
C PHE A 38 -1.88 5.65 -4.70
N PRO A 39 -2.75 4.96 -3.95
CA PRO A 39 -4.20 5.12 -4.07
C PRO A 39 -4.72 6.51 -3.63
N PRO A 40 -5.75 7.05 -4.29
CA PRO A 40 -6.47 8.24 -3.83
C PRO A 40 -7.32 7.94 -2.58
N PHE A 41 -7.76 9.00 -1.89
CA PHE A 41 -8.46 8.95 -0.60
C PHE A 41 -9.63 7.95 -0.51
N HIS A 42 -10.51 7.94 -1.51
CA HIS A 42 -11.66 7.02 -1.51
C HIS A 42 -11.22 5.56 -1.68
N ILE A 43 -10.19 5.30 -2.51
CA ILE A 43 -9.66 3.95 -2.73
C ILE A 43 -8.91 3.43 -1.51
N ILE A 44 -8.08 4.25 -0.87
CA ILE A 44 -7.35 3.81 0.33
C ILE A 44 -8.31 3.43 1.45
N ASN A 45 -9.41 4.16 1.62
CA ASN A 45 -10.46 3.81 2.58
C ASN A 45 -11.20 2.52 2.21
N GLU A 46 -11.45 2.28 0.92
CA GLU A 46 -11.97 0.98 0.45
C GLU A 46 -11.01 -0.16 0.83
N ILE A 47 -9.71 0.01 0.58
CA ILE A 47 -8.67 -0.97 0.96
C ILE A 47 -8.67 -1.19 2.48
N PHE A 48 -8.60 -0.13 3.28
CA PHE A 48 -8.53 -0.23 4.74
C PHE A 48 -9.76 -0.87 5.37
N GLN A 49 -10.93 -0.74 4.75
CA GLN A 49 -12.15 -1.41 5.20
C GLN A 49 -12.17 -2.92 4.93
N THR A 50 -11.32 -3.44 4.02
CA THR A 50 -11.31 -4.89 3.75
C THR A 50 -10.75 -5.71 4.91
N GLY A 51 -9.91 -5.12 5.77
CA GLY A 51 -9.17 -5.86 6.80
C GLY A 51 -8.05 -6.77 6.25
N GLY A 52 -7.81 -6.74 4.93
CA GLY A 52 -6.75 -7.48 4.27
C GLY A 52 -7.04 -8.97 4.07
N SER A 53 -5.97 -9.74 3.86
CA SER A 53 -6.04 -11.20 3.67
C SER A 53 -4.73 -11.88 4.06
N GLN A 54 -4.80 -13.20 4.29
CA GLN A 54 -3.63 -14.02 4.59
C GLN A 54 -2.72 -14.29 3.38
N GLY A 55 -3.10 -13.86 2.17
CA GLY A 55 -2.26 -13.98 0.96
C GLY A 55 -2.14 -15.39 0.35
N GLY A 56 -2.55 -16.45 1.06
CA GLY A 56 -2.57 -17.82 0.55
C GLY A 56 -1.15 -18.34 0.29
N MET A 57 -0.76 -18.50 -0.98
CA MET A 57 0.61 -18.87 -1.37
C MET A 57 1.55 -17.67 -1.50
N SER A 58 1.03 -16.45 -1.37
CA SER A 58 1.80 -15.20 -1.36
C SER A 58 1.75 -14.57 0.02
N PRO A 59 2.69 -13.66 0.34
CA PRO A 59 2.64 -12.95 1.61
C PRO A 59 1.34 -12.16 1.76
N GLY A 60 0.78 -12.18 2.97
CA GLY A 60 -0.46 -11.49 3.33
C GLY A 60 -0.29 -10.47 4.45
N ALA A 61 -1.33 -9.68 4.68
CA ALA A 61 -1.44 -8.81 5.84
C ALA A 61 -2.92 -8.72 6.25
N THR A 62 -3.21 -8.81 7.55
CA THR A 62 -4.57 -8.64 8.09
C THR A 62 -4.61 -7.63 9.21
N TRP A 63 -5.66 -6.82 9.28
CA TRP A 63 -5.86 -5.76 10.27
C TRP A 63 -7.34 -5.62 10.62
N GLN A 64 -7.63 -4.90 11.71
CA GLN A 64 -9.01 -4.51 12.01
C GLN A 64 -9.48 -3.44 11.02
N PRO A 65 -10.57 -3.63 10.27
CA PRO A 65 -11.08 -2.64 9.33
C PRO A 65 -11.20 -1.24 9.92
N PHE A 66 -10.78 -0.23 9.16
CA PHE A 66 -10.89 1.16 9.57
C PHE A 66 -11.04 2.09 8.37
N GLN A 67 -11.40 3.34 8.67
CA GLN A 67 -11.29 4.46 7.74
C GLN A 67 -10.40 5.52 8.36
N ILE A 68 -9.89 6.39 7.49
CA ILE A 68 -9.17 7.60 7.84
C ILE A 68 -9.90 8.81 7.30
N GLU A 69 -9.69 9.93 7.98
CA GLU A 69 -10.19 11.23 7.56
C GLU A 69 -9.26 11.89 6.52
N GLN A 70 -9.73 12.96 5.88
CA GLN A 70 -8.98 13.65 4.82
C GLN A 70 -7.64 14.23 5.33
N ASP A 71 -7.60 14.73 6.55
CA ASP A 71 -6.39 15.28 7.18
C ASP A 71 -5.34 14.18 7.47
N GLU A 72 -5.78 13.02 7.95
CA GLU A 72 -4.92 11.83 8.10
C GLU A 72 -4.36 11.36 6.74
N TYR A 73 -5.18 11.40 5.68
CA TYR A 73 -4.75 11.08 4.34
C TYR A 73 -3.71 12.07 3.81
N ASP A 74 -3.95 13.37 3.99
CA ASP A 74 -3.01 14.40 3.56
C ASP A 74 -1.67 14.27 4.29
N GLU A 75 -1.69 14.01 5.61
CA GLU A 75 -0.48 13.72 6.41
C GLU A 75 0.26 12.48 5.86
N LEU A 76 -0.48 11.42 5.53
CA LEU A 76 0.07 10.19 4.95
C LEU A 76 0.73 10.46 3.59
N VAL A 77 0.05 11.17 2.69
CA VAL A 77 0.58 11.51 1.36
C VAL A 77 1.86 12.32 1.47
N GLN A 78 1.93 13.32 2.35
CA GLN A 78 3.16 14.11 2.54
C GLN A 78 4.31 13.26 3.05
N THR A 79 4.02 12.33 3.97
CA THR A 79 5.02 11.41 4.50
C THR A 79 5.52 10.46 3.41
N ILE A 80 4.62 9.87 2.61
CA ILE A 80 5.01 8.93 1.54
C ILE A 80 5.82 9.62 0.43
N LYS A 81 5.51 10.88 0.09
CA LYS A 81 6.28 11.65 -0.89
C LYS A 81 7.74 11.89 -0.50
N THR A 82 8.02 11.99 0.79
CA THR A 82 9.35 12.32 1.31
C THR A 82 10.10 11.09 1.83
N LEU A 83 9.39 10.01 2.11
CA LEU A 83 9.95 8.76 2.58
C LEU A 83 10.67 8.02 1.46
N ASP A 84 11.92 7.63 1.74
CA ASP A 84 12.64 6.65 0.94
C ASP A 84 12.35 5.24 1.48
N PRO A 85 11.56 4.41 0.78
CA PRO A 85 11.08 3.14 1.32
C PRO A 85 12.22 2.14 1.56
N GLU A 86 13.35 2.24 0.85
CA GLU A 86 14.52 1.38 1.08
C GLU A 86 15.08 1.54 2.50
N THR A 87 14.95 2.74 3.09
CA THR A 87 15.43 3.02 4.46
C THR A 87 14.61 2.31 5.54
N LEU A 88 13.44 1.77 5.20
CA LEU A 88 12.61 1.03 6.14
C LEU A 88 13.20 -0.34 6.50
N GLY A 89 13.99 -0.96 5.60
CA GLY A 89 14.55 -2.30 5.80
C GLY A 89 13.49 -3.31 6.24
N ASP A 90 13.80 -4.13 7.25
CA ASP A 90 12.89 -5.15 7.79
C ASP A 90 11.63 -4.59 8.48
N ASN A 91 11.52 -3.26 8.62
CA ASN A 91 10.34 -2.64 9.20
C ASN A 91 9.12 -2.71 8.28
N ALA A 92 9.29 -2.93 6.98
CA ALA A 92 8.22 -3.12 6.01
C ALA A 92 8.61 -4.18 4.96
N ARG A 93 7.62 -4.80 4.31
CA ARG A 93 7.85 -5.86 3.33
C ARG A 93 8.21 -5.31 1.95
N TYR A 94 7.42 -4.39 1.41
CA TYR A 94 7.53 -3.92 0.02
C TYR A 94 8.37 -2.65 -0.12
N THR A 95 9.55 -2.63 0.51
CA THR A 95 10.44 -1.45 0.59
C THR A 95 11.08 -1.04 -0.74
N TRP A 96 11.08 -1.92 -1.74
CA TRP A 96 11.57 -1.61 -3.09
C TRP A 96 10.56 -0.82 -3.93
N VAL A 97 9.33 -0.62 -3.44
CA VAL A 97 8.31 0.12 -4.18
C VAL A 97 8.35 1.58 -3.79
N LYS A 98 8.94 2.44 -4.63
CA LYS A 98 8.79 3.89 -4.46
C LYS A 98 7.47 4.36 -5.08
N PHE A 99 6.52 4.74 -4.23
CA PHE A 99 5.22 5.20 -4.68
C PHE A 99 5.28 6.54 -5.41
N GLU A 100 4.52 6.63 -6.50
CA GLU A 100 4.22 7.86 -7.22
C GLU A 100 2.75 8.23 -7.10
N PHE A 101 2.42 9.44 -7.53
CA PHE A 101 1.06 9.99 -7.42
C PHE A 101 0.61 10.47 -8.79
N ASP A 102 -0.63 10.13 -9.16
CA ASP A 102 -1.23 10.55 -10.43
C ASP A 102 -2.63 11.09 -10.20
N SER A 103 -2.72 12.40 -9.95
CA SER A 103 -3.99 13.09 -9.74
C SER A 103 -4.91 13.05 -10.95
N SER A 104 -4.40 12.74 -12.15
CA SER A 104 -5.23 12.63 -13.35
C SER A 104 -6.19 11.45 -13.30
N LEU A 105 -6.03 10.51 -12.35
CA LEU A 105 -6.88 9.32 -12.21
C LEU A 105 -7.72 9.33 -10.93
N TYR A 106 -7.70 10.41 -10.14
CA TYR A 106 -8.41 10.48 -8.86
C TYR A 106 -9.93 10.56 -9.02
N TYR A 107 -10.44 10.87 -10.21
CA TYR A 107 -11.87 10.86 -10.49
C TYR A 107 -12.46 9.44 -10.56
N ILE A 108 -11.62 8.39 -10.64
CA ILE A 108 -12.07 7.00 -10.72
C ILE A 108 -12.31 6.48 -9.31
N THR A 109 -13.57 6.23 -8.95
CA THR A 109 -13.97 5.91 -7.57
C THR A 109 -13.96 4.42 -7.22
N GLU A 110 -13.97 3.54 -8.20
CA GLU A 110 -14.03 2.09 -7.99
C GLU A 110 -12.63 1.49 -8.07
N TRP A 111 -12.23 0.69 -7.06
CA TRP A 111 -10.90 0.07 -6.98
C TRP A 111 -10.46 -0.64 -8.26
N GLU A 112 -11.30 -1.53 -8.80
CA GLU A 112 -10.93 -2.32 -9.97
C GLU A 112 -10.70 -1.45 -11.21
N LYS A 113 -11.55 -0.45 -11.43
CA LYS A 113 -11.42 0.50 -12.54
C LYS A 113 -10.19 1.37 -12.37
N TRP A 114 -9.93 1.85 -11.15
CA TRP A 114 -8.75 2.65 -10.85
C TRP A 114 -7.47 1.85 -11.09
N ARG A 115 -7.38 0.64 -10.53
CA ARG A 115 -6.26 -0.28 -10.72
C ARG A 115 -6.00 -0.58 -12.19
N PHE A 116 -7.06 -0.87 -12.96
CA PHE A 116 -6.93 -1.12 -14.39
C PHE A 116 -6.40 0.10 -15.14
N ALA A 117 -7.00 1.28 -14.93
CA ALA A 117 -6.59 2.52 -15.60
C ALA A 117 -5.15 2.93 -15.25
N VAL A 118 -4.77 2.83 -13.98
CA VAL A 118 -3.41 3.07 -13.49
C VAL A 118 -2.43 2.13 -14.17
N CYS A 119 -2.68 0.83 -14.14
CA CYS A 119 -1.76 -0.13 -14.73
C CYS A 119 -1.72 -0.04 -16.26
N ASN A 120 -2.80 0.38 -16.93
CA ASN A 120 -2.75 0.65 -18.36
C ASN A 120 -1.83 1.82 -18.69
N LYS A 121 -1.77 2.85 -17.83
CA LYS A 121 -0.94 4.05 -18.02
C LYS A 121 0.51 3.86 -17.59
N HIS A 122 0.76 3.15 -16.49
CA HIS A 122 2.04 3.18 -15.77
C HIS A 122 2.83 1.86 -15.77
N ARG A 123 2.25 0.74 -16.21
CA ARG A 123 2.87 -0.60 -16.11
C ARG A 123 4.27 -0.67 -16.73
N ASP A 124 4.46 -0.15 -17.93
CA ASP A 124 5.75 -0.24 -18.62
C ASP A 124 6.84 0.54 -17.89
N SER A 125 6.52 1.75 -17.43
CA SER A 125 7.42 2.57 -16.61
C SER A 125 7.70 1.91 -15.25
N TYR A 126 6.71 1.27 -14.65
CA TYR A 126 6.88 0.52 -13.40
C TYR A 126 7.85 -0.65 -13.57
N HIS A 127 7.66 -1.51 -14.57
CA HIS A 127 8.54 -2.65 -14.81
C HIS A 127 9.99 -2.26 -15.13
N LYS A 128 10.22 -1.16 -15.85
CA LYS A 128 11.58 -0.66 -16.13
C LYS A 128 12.35 -0.23 -14.88
N ARG A 129 11.65 0.11 -13.79
CA ARG A 129 12.23 0.60 -12.54
C ARG A 129 12.35 -0.47 -11.48
N GLN A 130 11.67 -1.60 -11.65
CA GLN A 130 11.81 -2.72 -10.72
C GLN A 130 13.24 -3.28 -10.86
N PRO A 131 13.92 -3.57 -9.75
CA PRO A 131 15.18 -4.29 -9.80
C PRO A 131 14.97 -5.61 -10.56
N SER A 132 15.96 -5.99 -11.37
CA SER A 132 15.97 -7.32 -11.98
C SER A 132 16.07 -8.32 -10.83
N VAL A 133 14.96 -8.99 -10.52
CA VAL A 133 14.88 -10.06 -9.52
C VAL A 133 15.66 -11.26 -10.03
#